data_AF-A0A3N7GJ17-F1
#
_entry.id   AF-A0A3N7GJ17-F1
#
_cell.length_a   1.000
_cell.length_b   1.000
_cell.length_c   1.000
_cell.angle_alpha   90.00
_cell.angle_beta   90.00
_cell.angle_gamma   90.00
#
_symmetry.space_group_name_H-M   'P 1'
#
loop_
_entity.id
_entity.type
_entity.pdbx_description
1 polymer ?
#
loop_
_entity_poly.entity_id
_entity_poly.type
_entity_poly.pdbx_seq_one_letter_code
_entity_poly.pdbx_strand_id
1 'polypeptide(L)'
;MELTATLQKRFLFYKDLAEKAFAQLSDSDISRRPDEGSNSIAIVVKHICGNMRSRFTDFRTTDGEKPWRNRDTEFENAYSDKATMLADWESAWQILDEVFAELTDDDLEKTVTIRGEAHSIFDALLRQVAHYAYHIGQIVFIAKNLRAEKWQSLSIPRGKSAQYNSGMMPPNESASPVCFANSAEVRDDYKDE
;
A
#
# COMPACT_ATOMS: atom_id res chain seq x y z
N MET A 1 -15.20 -5.08 17.71
CA MET A 1 -14.06 -5.20 16.79
C MET A 1 -13.62 -3.79 16.51
N GLU A 2 -12.39 -3.41 16.83
CA GLU A 2 -11.90 -2.05 16.57
C GLU A 2 -11.58 -1.90 15.09
N LEU A 3 -12.40 -1.11 14.39
CA LEU A 3 -12.32 -0.92 12.94
C LEU A 3 -11.09 -0.09 12.55
N THR A 4 -10.79 0.95 13.32
CA THR A 4 -9.58 1.78 13.15
C THR A 4 -8.31 0.94 13.25
N ALA A 5 -8.21 0.08 14.28
CA ALA A 5 -7.09 -0.84 14.46
C ALA A 5 -6.95 -1.82 13.28
N THR A 6 -8.08 -2.26 12.70
CA THR A 6 -8.09 -3.13 11.53
C THR A 6 -7.53 -2.41 10.29
N LEU A 7 -7.95 -1.16 10.05
CA LEU A 7 -7.43 -0.32 8.97
C LEU A 7 -5.93 -0.05 9.13
N GLN A 8 -5.49 0.35 10.33
CA GLN A 8 -4.07 0.58 10.63
C GLN A 8 -3.24 -0.67 10.36
N LYS A 9 -3.73 -1.85 10.78
CA LYS A 9 -3.07 -3.13 10.51
C LYS A 9 -2.94 -3.42 9.01
N ARG A 10 -3.90 -3.01 8.18
CA ARG A 10 -3.79 -3.16 6.71
C ARG A 10 -2.72 -2.23 6.13
N PHE A 11 -2.67 -0.98 6.58
CA PHE A 11 -1.63 -0.03 6.21
C PHE A 11 -0.23 -0.54 6.56
N LEU A 12 -0.02 -0.92 7.83
CA LEU A 12 1.26 -1.44 8.31
C LEU A 12 1.69 -2.73 7.60
N PHE A 13 0.75 -3.60 7.26
CA PHE A 13 1.05 -4.79 6.46
C PHE A 13 1.64 -4.43 5.08
N TYR A 14 1.06 -3.45 4.39
CA TYR A 14 1.59 -3.03 3.10
C TYR A 14 2.92 -2.26 3.25
N LYS A 15 3.07 -1.45 4.30
CA LYS A 15 4.36 -0.83 4.67
C LYS A 15 5.47 -1.88 4.79
N ASP A 16 5.23 -2.93 5.58
CA ASP A 16 6.16 -4.06 5.78
C ASP A 16 6.51 -4.78 4.47
N LEU A 17 5.53 -4.99 3.57
CA LEU A 17 5.81 -5.58 2.25
C LEU A 17 6.75 -4.72 1.40
N ALA A 18 6.55 -3.39 1.39
CA ALA A 18 7.41 -2.47 0.67
C ALA A 18 8.83 -2.48 1.26
N GLU A 19 8.97 -2.41 2.58
CA GLU A 19 10.25 -2.39 3.27
C GLU A 19 11.05 -3.68 3.10
N LYS A 20 10.40 -4.83 3.17
CA LYS A 20 11.06 -6.11 2.87
C LYS A 20 11.47 -6.22 1.41
N ALA A 21 10.76 -5.58 0.48
CA ALA A 21 11.21 -5.47 -0.90
C ALA A 21 12.43 -4.54 -1.00
N PHE A 22 12.39 -3.36 -0.37
CA PHE A 22 13.52 -2.42 -0.36
C PHE A 22 14.78 -3.06 0.22
N ALA A 23 14.67 -3.82 1.31
CA ALA A 23 15.81 -4.49 1.96
C ALA A 23 16.63 -5.38 1.00
N GLN A 24 16.04 -5.86 -0.07
CA GLN A 24 16.69 -6.73 -1.06
C GLN A 24 17.37 -5.98 -2.22
N LEU A 25 17.24 -4.65 -2.29
CA LEU A 25 17.65 -3.82 -3.43
C LEU A 25 18.84 -2.91 -3.10
N SER A 26 19.69 -2.62 -4.09
CA SER A 26 20.72 -1.57 -4.02
C SER A 26 20.19 -0.19 -4.47
N ASP A 27 21.03 0.85 -4.38
CA ASP A 27 20.71 2.18 -4.94
C ASP A 27 20.47 2.13 -6.46
N SER A 28 21.27 1.34 -7.18
CA SER A 28 21.08 1.18 -8.63
C SER A 28 19.77 0.48 -8.96
N ASP A 29 19.33 -0.46 -8.13
CA ASP A 29 18.12 -1.23 -8.34
C ASP A 29 16.86 -0.36 -8.19
N ILE A 30 16.79 0.48 -7.15
CA ILE A 30 15.61 1.32 -6.91
C ILE A 30 15.41 2.40 -7.98
N SER A 31 16.49 2.82 -8.64
CA SER A 31 16.48 3.83 -9.71
C SER A 31 16.22 3.23 -11.09
N ARG A 32 16.31 1.90 -11.23
CA ARG A 32 16.13 1.23 -12.52
C ARG A 32 14.66 1.21 -12.93
N ARG A 33 14.39 1.60 -14.18
CA ARG A 33 13.08 1.48 -14.82
C ARG A 33 13.01 0.13 -15.57
N PRO A 34 11.90 -0.62 -15.47
CA PRO A 34 11.72 -1.83 -16.28
C PRO A 34 11.73 -1.57 -17.79
N ASP A 35 11.12 -0.45 -18.20
CA ASP A 35 10.97 0.03 -19.57
C ASP A 35 10.68 1.55 -19.55
N GLU A 36 10.57 2.18 -20.74
CA GLU A 36 10.36 3.63 -20.88
C GLU A 36 9.00 4.11 -20.35
N GLY A 37 7.96 3.27 -20.42
CA GLY A 37 6.62 3.59 -19.94
C GLY A 37 6.43 3.34 -18.44
N SER A 38 7.32 2.56 -17.83
CA SER A 38 7.26 2.18 -16.41
C SER A 38 7.99 3.16 -15.51
N ASN A 39 7.50 3.31 -14.28
CA ASN A 39 8.21 4.04 -13.22
C ASN A 39 9.24 3.14 -12.53
N SER A 40 10.32 3.74 -12.03
CA SER A 40 11.24 3.06 -11.10
C SER A 40 10.60 2.94 -9.71
N ILE A 41 11.15 2.07 -8.86
CA ILE A 41 10.70 1.94 -7.47
C ILE A 41 10.82 3.28 -6.73
N ALA A 42 11.93 4.00 -6.94
CA ALA A 42 12.14 5.32 -6.36
C ALA A 42 11.04 6.32 -6.74
N ILE A 43 10.57 6.33 -8.00
CA ILE A 43 9.46 7.19 -8.43
C ILE A 43 8.15 6.76 -7.78
N VAL A 44 7.86 5.46 -7.72
CA VAL A 44 6.63 4.95 -7.09
C VAL A 44 6.58 5.32 -5.60
N VAL A 45 7.72 5.22 -4.90
CA VAL A 45 7.83 5.65 -3.49
C VAL A 45 7.56 7.15 -3.36
N LYS A 46 8.17 7.99 -4.20
CA LYS A 46 7.94 9.44 -4.22
C LYS A 46 6.47 9.79 -4.40
N HIS A 47 5.79 9.08 -5.30
CA HIS A 47 4.34 9.24 -5.48
C HIS A 47 3.54 8.86 -4.24
N ILE A 48 3.83 7.72 -3.59
CA ILE A 48 3.15 7.33 -2.35
C ILE A 48 3.37 8.39 -1.27
N CYS A 49 4.60 8.85 -1.07
CA CYS A 49 4.94 9.85 -0.05
C CYS A 49 4.23 11.19 -0.29
N GLY A 50 4.25 11.70 -1.53
CA GLY A 50 3.57 12.94 -1.89
C GLY A 50 2.05 12.85 -1.74
N ASN A 51 1.47 11.72 -2.14
CA ASN A 51 0.07 11.43 -1.94
C ASN A 51 -0.29 11.37 -0.44
N MET A 52 0.48 10.66 0.37
CA MET A 52 0.24 10.50 1.81
C MET A 52 0.28 11.83 2.55
N ARG A 53 1.30 12.66 2.31
CA ARG A 53 1.38 14.01 2.88
C ARG A 53 0.15 14.84 2.54
N SER A 54 -0.28 14.80 1.28
CA SER A 54 -1.41 15.60 0.82
C SER A 54 -2.70 15.14 1.49
N ARG A 55 -2.92 13.82 1.54
CA ARG A 55 -4.15 13.23 2.09
C ARG A 55 -4.26 13.39 3.60
N PHE A 56 -3.14 13.34 4.34
CA PHE A 56 -3.17 13.17 5.79
C PHE A 56 -2.63 14.34 6.62
N THR A 57 -1.87 15.29 6.06
CA THR A 57 -1.58 16.54 6.78
C THR A 57 -2.89 17.27 7.05
N ASP A 58 -3.12 17.73 8.28
CA ASP A 58 -4.36 18.44 8.64
C ASP A 58 -5.63 17.66 8.23
N PHE A 59 -5.61 16.33 8.38
CA PHE A 59 -6.56 15.36 7.80
C PHE A 59 -8.04 15.71 8.01
N ARG A 60 -8.40 16.22 9.20
CA ARG A 60 -9.80 16.53 9.58
C ARG A 60 -10.22 17.97 9.30
N THR A 61 -9.29 18.85 8.93
CA THR A 61 -9.50 20.30 8.93
C THR A 61 -9.34 20.94 7.56
N THR A 62 -8.60 20.31 6.65
CA THR A 62 -8.36 20.86 5.30
C THR A 62 -8.53 19.78 4.23
N ASP A 63 -8.75 20.20 2.99
CA ASP A 63 -8.93 19.29 1.86
C ASP A 63 -7.72 18.33 1.70
N GLY A 64 -7.98 17.06 1.49
CA GLY A 64 -6.95 16.03 1.29
C GLY A 64 -6.14 16.21 0.00
N GLU A 65 -6.52 17.11 -0.92
CA GLU A 65 -5.68 17.58 -2.02
C GLU A 65 -5.13 18.96 -1.68
N LYS A 66 -3.93 18.96 -1.08
CA LYS A 66 -3.28 20.20 -0.64
C LYS A 66 -2.87 21.08 -1.82
N PRO A 67 -3.02 22.41 -1.72
CA PRO A 67 -2.68 23.34 -2.80
C PRO A 67 -1.19 23.34 -3.15
N TRP A 68 -0.32 22.94 -2.21
CA TRP A 68 1.11 22.81 -2.45
C TRP A 68 1.49 21.52 -3.21
N ARG A 69 0.56 20.55 -3.36
CA ARG A 69 0.87 19.29 -4.03
C ARG A 69 0.94 19.52 -5.52
N ASN A 70 2.12 19.29 -6.08
CA ASN A 70 2.30 19.14 -7.52
C ASN A 70 2.50 17.66 -7.83
N ARG A 71 1.46 17.01 -8.34
CA ARG A 71 1.50 15.58 -8.63
C ARG A 71 2.52 15.24 -9.72
N ASP A 72 2.67 16.08 -10.73
CA ASP A 72 3.49 15.73 -11.89
C ASP A 72 4.97 15.65 -11.53
N THR A 73 5.42 16.49 -10.59
CA THR A 73 6.81 16.45 -10.08
C THR A 73 7.11 15.22 -9.22
N GLU A 74 6.10 14.48 -8.76
CA GLU A 74 6.27 13.17 -8.11
C GLU A 74 6.80 12.11 -9.09
N PHE A 75 6.62 12.31 -10.41
CA PHE A 75 7.07 11.42 -11.48
C PHE A 75 8.35 11.88 -12.17
N GLU A 76 8.89 13.02 -11.75
CA GLU A 76 10.17 13.56 -12.19
C GLU A 76 11.25 13.26 -11.15
N ASN A 77 12.51 13.16 -11.58
CA ASN A 77 13.71 13.13 -10.73
C ASN A 77 13.57 12.26 -9.45
N ALA A 78 13.99 10.99 -9.57
CA ALA A 78 14.05 10.05 -8.45
C ALA A 78 14.99 10.53 -7.32
N TYR A 79 14.89 9.89 -6.15
CA TYR A 79 15.82 10.10 -5.04
C TYR A 79 17.28 9.90 -5.45
N SER A 80 18.21 10.60 -4.80
CA SER A 80 19.65 10.48 -5.03
C SER A 80 20.19 9.08 -4.70
N ASP A 81 19.62 8.48 -3.65
CA ASP A 81 20.04 7.20 -3.08
C ASP A 81 18.89 6.60 -2.24
N LYS A 82 19.06 5.33 -1.87
CA LYS A 82 18.06 4.58 -1.10
C LYS A 82 17.90 5.10 0.32
N ALA A 83 18.95 5.65 0.93
CA ALA A 83 18.85 6.19 2.29
C ALA A 83 17.90 7.40 2.33
N THR A 84 18.01 8.29 1.34
CA THR A 84 17.13 9.45 1.17
C THR A 84 15.70 9.01 0.86
N MET A 85 15.52 7.99 0.01
CA MET A 85 14.20 7.40 -0.26
C MET A 85 13.56 6.85 1.02
N LEU A 86 14.30 6.11 1.83
CA LEU A 86 13.80 5.52 3.08
C LEU A 86 13.48 6.60 4.14
N ALA A 87 14.31 7.65 4.25
CA ALA A 87 14.02 8.76 5.14
C ALA A 87 12.72 9.49 4.73
N ASP A 88 12.53 9.72 3.43
CA ASP A 88 11.31 10.32 2.91
C ASP A 88 10.08 9.43 3.17
N TRP A 89 10.21 8.13 2.91
CA TRP A 89 9.21 7.10 3.21
C TRP A 89 8.78 7.13 4.67
N GLU A 90 9.72 7.02 5.62
CA GLU A 90 9.39 7.05 7.04
C GLU A 90 8.70 8.35 7.47
N SER A 91 9.20 9.50 6.98
CA SER A 91 8.59 10.79 7.32
C SER A 91 7.15 10.93 6.79
N ALA A 92 6.82 10.32 5.65
CA ALA A 92 5.45 10.31 5.15
C ALA A 92 4.56 9.39 6.01
N TRP A 93 5.04 8.19 6.34
CA TRP A 93 4.30 7.25 7.20
C TRP A 93 4.03 7.78 8.60
N GLN A 94 4.97 8.54 9.17
CA GLN A 94 4.79 9.20 10.45
C GLN A 94 3.53 10.09 10.50
N ILE A 95 3.20 10.78 9.41
CA ILE A 95 1.98 11.60 9.32
C ILE A 95 0.73 10.74 9.42
N LEU A 96 0.73 9.56 8.78
CA LEU A 96 -0.39 8.63 8.87
C LEU A 96 -0.49 8.00 10.27
N ASP A 97 0.64 7.69 10.89
CA ASP A 97 0.69 7.17 12.26
C ASP A 97 0.12 8.18 13.27
N GLU A 98 0.42 9.47 13.11
CA GLU A 98 -0.17 10.56 13.89
C GLU A 98 -1.69 10.64 13.72
N VAL A 99 -2.19 10.48 12.49
CA VAL A 99 -3.65 10.42 12.24
C VAL A 99 -4.29 9.24 12.99
N PHE A 100 -3.67 8.06 12.94
CA PHE A 100 -4.19 6.86 13.63
C PHE A 100 -4.09 6.96 15.15
N ALA A 101 -3.10 7.68 15.70
CA ALA A 101 -2.97 7.87 17.15
C ALA A 101 -4.15 8.64 17.77
N GLU A 102 -4.85 9.46 16.97
CA GLU A 102 -5.99 10.27 17.42
C GLU A 102 -7.35 9.72 16.94
N LEU A 103 -7.37 8.66 16.11
CA LEU A 103 -8.58 8.17 15.46
C LEU A 103 -9.32 7.13 16.31
N THR A 104 -10.62 7.35 16.53
CA THR A 104 -11.52 6.38 17.16
C THR A 104 -12.52 5.81 16.15
N ASP A 105 -13.17 4.70 16.48
CA ASP A 105 -14.20 4.11 15.62
C ASP A 105 -15.37 5.08 15.37
N ASP A 106 -15.73 5.90 16.37
CA ASP A 106 -16.78 6.93 16.25
C ASP A 106 -16.43 8.05 15.26
N ASP A 107 -15.14 8.23 14.93
CA ASP A 107 -14.71 9.19 13.93
C ASP A 107 -14.96 8.70 12.50
N LEU A 108 -15.10 7.39 12.27
CA LEU A 108 -15.10 6.80 10.92
C LEU A 108 -16.25 7.28 10.03
N GLU A 109 -17.38 7.67 10.62
CA GLU A 109 -18.54 8.22 9.91
C GLU A 109 -18.43 9.73 9.65
N LYS A 110 -17.47 10.42 10.26
CA LYS A 110 -17.26 11.86 10.05
C LYS A 110 -16.77 12.13 8.64
N THR A 111 -17.06 13.34 8.17
CA THR A 111 -16.71 13.76 6.81
C THR A 111 -15.33 14.40 6.76
N VAL A 112 -14.56 14.03 5.74
CA VAL A 112 -13.39 14.75 5.24
C VAL A 112 -13.60 15.10 3.78
N THR A 113 -12.88 16.11 3.29
CA THR A 113 -12.98 16.53 1.89
C THR A 113 -11.74 16.10 1.13
N ILE A 114 -11.90 15.54 -0.08
CA ILE A 114 -10.79 15.24 -0.98
C ILE A 114 -11.17 15.78 -2.36
N ARG A 115 -10.41 16.76 -2.87
CA ARG A 115 -10.69 17.42 -4.17
C ARG A 115 -12.07 18.07 -4.22
N GLY A 116 -12.50 18.67 -3.11
CA GLY A 116 -13.83 19.29 -2.98
C GLY A 116 -14.98 18.30 -2.77
N GLU A 117 -14.72 16.98 -2.82
CA GLU A 117 -15.75 15.95 -2.61
C GLU A 117 -15.74 15.47 -1.17
N ALA A 118 -16.94 15.36 -0.59
CA ALA A 118 -17.14 14.84 0.76
C ALA A 118 -17.02 13.32 0.78
N HIS A 119 -16.19 12.79 1.68
CA HIS A 119 -16.03 11.36 1.95
C HIS A 119 -16.18 11.10 3.44
N SER A 120 -16.70 9.93 3.83
CA SER A 120 -16.50 9.46 5.20
C SER A 120 -15.01 9.19 5.43
N ILE A 121 -14.54 9.34 6.68
CA ILE A 121 -13.17 8.97 7.04
C ILE A 121 -12.91 7.50 6.70
N PHE A 122 -13.89 6.62 6.91
CA PHE A 122 -13.79 5.22 6.51
C PHE A 122 -13.51 5.05 5.01
N ASP A 123 -14.30 5.68 4.13
CA ASP A 123 -14.10 5.60 2.69
C ASP A 123 -12.75 6.21 2.28
N ALA A 124 -12.40 7.38 2.84
CA ALA A 124 -11.11 8.01 2.59
C ALA A 124 -9.94 7.07 2.93
N LEU A 125 -9.96 6.42 4.11
CA LEU A 125 -8.93 5.47 4.51
C LEU A 125 -8.93 4.21 3.64
N LEU A 126 -10.09 3.65 3.32
CA LEU A 126 -10.22 2.45 2.49
C LEU A 126 -9.66 2.68 1.08
N ARG A 127 -9.97 3.83 0.47
CA ARG A 127 -9.42 4.25 -0.82
C ARG A 127 -7.89 4.33 -0.78
N GLN A 128 -7.33 4.84 0.33
CA GLN A 128 -5.88 4.94 0.51
C GLN A 128 -5.22 3.57 0.75
N VAL A 129 -5.87 2.65 1.47
CA VAL A 129 -5.41 1.25 1.57
C VAL A 129 -5.32 0.62 0.17
N ALA A 130 -6.36 0.77 -0.65
CA ALA A 130 -6.38 0.21 -2.01
C ALA A 130 -5.31 0.85 -2.92
N HIS A 131 -5.16 2.18 -2.85
CA HIS A 131 -4.16 2.93 -3.62
C HIS A 131 -2.72 2.51 -3.27
N TYR A 132 -2.41 2.39 -1.98
CA TYR A 132 -1.07 1.97 -1.55
C TYR A 132 -0.82 0.49 -1.84
N ALA A 133 -1.81 -0.39 -1.66
CA ALA A 133 -1.71 -1.78 -2.05
C ALA A 133 -1.35 -1.94 -3.54
N TYR A 134 -1.99 -1.15 -4.40
CA TYR A 134 -1.71 -1.14 -5.84
C TYR A 134 -0.24 -0.76 -6.13
N HIS A 135 0.24 0.34 -5.59
CA HIS A 135 1.62 0.81 -5.85
C HIS A 135 2.68 -0.07 -5.18
N ILE A 136 2.41 -0.59 -3.99
CA ILE A 136 3.30 -1.52 -3.30
C ILE A 136 3.36 -2.86 -4.05
N GLY A 137 2.26 -3.28 -4.68
CA GLY A 137 2.26 -4.38 -5.64
C GLY A 137 3.24 -4.16 -6.79
N GLN A 138 3.28 -2.95 -7.37
CA GLN A 138 4.24 -2.57 -8.41
C GLN A 138 5.68 -2.65 -7.88
N ILE A 139 5.94 -2.09 -6.70
CA ILE A 139 7.27 -2.16 -6.05
C ILE A 139 7.72 -3.61 -5.89
N VAL A 140 6.88 -4.47 -5.33
CA VAL A 140 7.19 -5.88 -5.11
C VAL A 140 7.41 -6.62 -6.42
N PHE A 141 6.63 -6.31 -7.46
CA PHE A 141 6.80 -6.92 -8.79
C PHE A 141 8.13 -6.54 -9.44
N ILE A 142 8.48 -5.25 -9.44
CA ILE A 142 9.75 -4.76 -9.98
C ILE A 142 10.92 -5.37 -9.19
N ALA A 143 10.84 -5.37 -7.85
CA ALA A 143 11.87 -5.95 -7.00
C ALA A 143 12.06 -7.45 -7.28
N LYS A 144 10.97 -8.22 -7.40
CA LYS A 144 11.01 -9.64 -7.81
C LYS A 144 11.71 -9.83 -9.16
N ASN A 145 11.40 -8.99 -10.14
CA ASN A 145 12.01 -9.08 -11.46
C ASN A 145 13.51 -8.80 -11.41
N LEU A 146 13.95 -7.75 -10.70
CA LEU A 146 15.36 -7.39 -10.55
C LEU A 146 16.16 -8.45 -9.79
N ARG A 147 15.57 -9.06 -8.75
CA ARG A 147 16.24 -10.09 -7.94
C ARG A 147 16.20 -11.47 -8.57
N ALA A 148 15.21 -11.75 -9.42
CA ALA A 148 15.04 -13.03 -10.10
C ALA A 148 15.23 -14.22 -9.14
N GLU A 149 16.17 -15.12 -9.42
CA GLU A 149 16.48 -16.30 -8.61
C GLU A 149 16.95 -15.97 -7.18
N LYS A 150 17.45 -14.75 -6.95
CA LYS A 150 17.89 -14.26 -5.63
C LYS A 150 16.75 -13.65 -4.82
N TRP A 151 15.52 -13.65 -5.32
CA TRP A 151 14.38 -13.10 -4.60
C TRP A 151 14.03 -13.95 -3.38
N GLN A 152 13.94 -13.30 -2.22
CA GLN A 152 13.44 -13.90 -0.99
C GLN A 152 11.94 -13.62 -0.88
N SER A 153 11.14 -14.70 -0.73
CA SER A 153 9.68 -14.59 -0.60
C SER A 153 9.29 -13.77 0.63
N LEU A 154 8.39 -12.80 0.44
CA LEU A 154 7.85 -11.96 1.53
C LEU A 154 6.67 -12.60 2.27
N SER A 155 6.16 -13.70 1.72
CA SER A 155 5.09 -14.53 2.28
C SER A 155 5.46 -16.01 2.14
N ILE A 156 4.49 -16.88 1.98
CA ILE A 156 4.69 -18.32 1.77
C ILE A 156 5.39 -18.56 0.43
N PRO A 157 6.60 -19.17 0.42
CA PRO A 157 7.28 -19.53 -0.83
C PRO A 157 6.45 -20.50 -1.69
N ARG A 158 6.65 -20.47 -3.01
CA ARG A 158 6.00 -21.40 -3.95
C ARG A 158 6.28 -22.85 -3.52
N GLY A 159 5.22 -23.67 -3.45
CA GLY A 159 5.30 -25.08 -3.05
C GLY A 159 5.48 -25.32 -1.54
N LYS A 160 5.41 -24.29 -0.69
CA LYS A 160 5.58 -24.41 0.78
C LYS A 160 4.31 -24.13 1.59
N SER A 161 3.16 -23.98 0.95
CA SER A 161 1.88 -23.70 1.63
C SER A 161 1.44 -24.79 2.58
N ALA A 162 1.52 -26.07 2.17
CA ALA A 162 1.15 -27.19 3.04
C ALA A 162 1.98 -27.21 4.33
N GLN A 163 3.31 -27.02 4.22
CA GLN A 163 4.20 -26.95 5.37
C GLN A 163 3.87 -25.78 6.31
N TYR A 164 3.58 -24.61 5.74
CA TYR A 164 3.21 -23.42 6.52
C TYR A 164 1.88 -23.62 7.26
N ASN A 165 0.87 -24.14 6.57
CA ASN A 165 -0.48 -24.32 7.11
C ASN A 165 -0.53 -25.39 8.21
N SER A 166 0.27 -26.46 8.11
CA SER A 166 0.38 -27.48 9.17
C SER A 166 0.85 -26.93 10.52
N GLY A 167 1.52 -25.77 10.55
CA GLY A 167 1.95 -25.10 11.79
C GLY A 167 0.97 -24.04 12.31
N MET A 168 -0.06 -23.69 11.53
CA MET A 168 -1.01 -22.63 11.84
C MET A 168 -2.40 -23.15 12.22
N MET A 169 -2.74 -24.36 11.78
CA MET A 169 -4.07 -24.94 11.98
C MET A 169 -4.09 -25.91 13.16
N PRO A 170 -5.11 -25.88 14.04
CA PRO A 170 -5.40 -27.02 14.91
C PRO A 170 -5.69 -28.27 14.05
N PRO A 171 -5.55 -29.50 14.59
CA PRO A 171 -5.39 -30.74 13.81
C PRO A 171 -6.52 -31.15 12.84
N ASN A 172 -7.55 -30.33 12.61
CA ASN A 172 -8.77 -30.76 11.92
C ASN A 172 -9.40 -29.74 10.95
N GLU A 173 -8.69 -28.70 10.53
CA GLU A 173 -9.19 -27.81 9.46
C GLU A 173 -8.29 -27.92 8.22
N SER A 174 -8.87 -28.31 7.09
CA SER A 174 -8.15 -28.50 5.83
C SER A 174 -7.80 -27.17 5.19
N ALA A 175 -6.53 -27.03 4.80
CA ALA A 175 -5.93 -25.78 4.34
C ALA A 175 -6.17 -25.42 2.87
N SER A 176 -7.39 -25.60 2.35
CA SER A 176 -7.73 -25.13 1.00
C SER A 176 -9.11 -24.51 0.92
N PRO A 177 -9.18 -23.18 1.00
CA PRO A 177 -10.26 -22.42 0.43
C PRO A 177 -9.69 -21.65 -0.78
N VAL A 178 -9.70 -22.27 -1.96
CA VAL A 178 -9.96 -21.47 -3.17
C VAL A 178 -11.45 -21.10 -3.14
N CYS A 179 -11.88 -20.42 -2.07
CA CYS A 179 -13.26 -20.02 -1.83
C CYS A 179 -13.38 -18.57 -2.26
N PHE A 180 -13.37 -18.34 -3.58
CA PHE A 180 -14.12 -17.28 -4.25
C PHE A 180 -14.33 -17.57 -5.75
N ALA A 181 -13.90 -18.73 -6.26
CA ALA A 181 -14.10 -19.06 -7.68
C ALA A 181 -15.51 -19.62 -8.01
N ASN A 182 -16.38 -19.85 -7.02
CA ASN A 182 -17.73 -20.39 -7.22
C ASN A 182 -18.78 -19.77 -6.27
N SER A 183 -18.67 -18.48 -5.91
CA SER A 183 -19.84 -17.76 -5.37
C SER A 183 -20.62 -17.15 -6.52
N ALA A 184 -21.94 -17.30 -6.51
CA ALA A 184 -22.84 -16.68 -7.49
C ALA A 184 -22.87 -15.13 -7.39
N GLU A 185 -22.17 -14.55 -6.41
CA GLU A 185 -22.27 -13.14 -6.02
C GLU A 185 -21.31 -12.19 -6.77
N VAL A 186 -20.60 -12.62 -7.82
CA VAL A 186 -19.67 -11.73 -8.56
C VAL A 186 -19.87 -11.82 -10.09
N ARG A 187 -21.09 -12.16 -10.57
CA ARG A 187 -21.29 -12.39 -12.01
C ARG A 187 -22.54 -11.81 -12.67
N ASP A 188 -23.29 -10.92 -12.01
CA ASP A 188 -24.45 -10.26 -12.64
C ASP A 188 -24.34 -8.74 -12.82
N ASP A 189 -23.31 -8.07 -12.26
CA ASP A 189 -23.19 -6.60 -12.36
C ASP A 189 -22.40 -6.09 -13.58
N TYR A 190 -22.04 -6.99 -14.52
CA TYR A 190 -21.43 -6.64 -15.81
C TYR A 190 -22.12 -7.37 -16.97
N LYS A 191 -23.45 -7.22 -17.04
CA LYS A 191 -24.18 -7.40 -18.30
C LYS A 191 -24.61 -6.03 -18.79
N ASP A 192 -23.69 -5.35 -19.45
CA ASP A 192 -24.04 -4.26 -20.36
C ASP A 192 -24.57 -4.86 -21.67
N GLU A 193 -25.52 -4.13 -22.25
CA GLU A 193 -26.43 -4.42 -23.38
C GLU A 193 -25.81 -5.04 -24.65
#